data_AF-M1NQU8-F1
#
_entry.id   AF-M1NQU8-F1
#
_cell.length_a   1.000
_cell.length_b   1.000
_cell.length_c   1.000
_cell.angle_alpha   90.00
_cell.angle_beta   90.00
_cell.angle_gamma   90.00
#
_symmetry.space_group_name_H-M   'P 1'
#
loop_
_entity.id
_entity.type
_entity.pdbx_description
1 polymer ?
#
loop_
_entity_poly.entity_id
_entity_poly.type
_entity_poly.pdbx_seq_one_letter_code
_entity_poly.pdbx_strand_id
1 'polypeptide(L)'
;MSGTGTATPPVQEDMENNDMTATEMEADNADDTGLVVGEDGLARPMWATADELMREYYDTEWGMPVRDETGLFERLSLEAFQSGLSWATVLRKRPAFREAFAGFDADAVATFDDGDTTRLLADARLIRNRRKIEATITNARATVRLREKGGLAGFIWSFRPDQTPTPRTIAEVPSRSPESVALSKALKKEGFTFVGPKTMFALMEAVGIVDTHLVDSHRRGSSGVWPG
;
A
#
# COMPACT_ATOMS: atom_id res chain seq x y z
N MET A 1 -72.36 7.77 -39.08
CA MET A 1 -71.66 7.26 -37.88
C MET A 1 -70.99 5.98 -38.27
N SER A 2 -69.66 6.05 -38.37
CA SER A 2 -68.79 5.04 -38.98
C SER A 2 -68.44 3.94 -37.99
N GLY A 3 -68.48 2.69 -38.45
CA GLY A 3 -67.86 1.52 -37.82
C GLY A 3 -67.79 0.41 -38.88
N THR A 4 -66.63 0.03 -39.40
CA THR A 4 -65.49 -0.74 -38.85
C THR A 4 -65.55 -2.19 -39.37
N GLY A 5 -64.48 -2.63 -40.04
CA GLY A 5 -64.18 -4.05 -40.20
C GLY A 5 -63.52 -4.45 -41.52
N THR A 6 -62.25 -4.09 -41.74
CA THR A 6 -61.37 -4.82 -42.67
C THR A 6 -60.04 -5.14 -41.97
N ALA A 7 -59.64 -6.40 -42.13
CA ALA A 7 -58.54 -7.06 -41.43
C ALA A 7 -57.15 -6.75 -42.03
N THR A 8 -56.11 -6.81 -41.19
CA THR A 8 -54.72 -7.20 -41.54
C THR A 8 -53.99 -7.53 -40.22
N PRO A 9 -53.22 -8.64 -40.11
CA PRO A 9 -52.49 -9.00 -38.90
C PRO A 9 -51.07 -8.39 -38.91
N PRO A 10 -50.42 -8.22 -37.74
CA PRO A 10 -48.95 -8.20 -37.69
C PRO A 10 -48.40 -9.32 -36.78
N VAL A 11 -47.51 -10.15 -37.31
CA VAL A 11 -46.03 -10.10 -37.17
C VAL A 11 -45.59 -10.65 -35.80
N GLN A 12 -45.05 -11.88 -35.84
CA GLN A 12 -44.16 -12.44 -34.82
C GLN A 12 -42.80 -11.73 -34.95
N GLU A 13 -42.35 -11.09 -33.88
CA GLU A 13 -40.95 -10.67 -33.71
C GLU A 13 -40.52 -11.03 -32.27
N ASP A 14 -39.69 -12.07 -32.22
CA ASP A 14 -38.47 -12.21 -31.43
C ASP A 14 -38.53 -12.13 -29.89
N MET A 15 -38.57 -13.33 -29.28
CA MET A 15 -37.89 -13.58 -28.01
C MET A 15 -36.38 -13.41 -28.21
N GLU A 16 -35.85 -12.22 -27.96
CA GLU A 16 -34.43 -12.06 -27.63
C GLU A 16 -34.19 -12.67 -26.25
N ASN A 17 -33.66 -13.89 -26.26
CA ASN A 17 -32.92 -14.43 -25.13
C ASN A 17 -31.74 -13.49 -24.87
N ASN A 18 -31.80 -12.73 -23.78
CA ASN A 18 -30.65 -12.01 -23.26
C ASN A 18 -29.67 -13.02 -22.65
N ASP A 19 -28.89 -13.69 -23.51
CA ASP A 19 -27.73 -14.48 -23.12
C ASP A 19 -26.61 -13.51 -22.74
N MET A 20 -26.58 -13.16 -21.45
CA MET A 20 -25.50 -12.36 -20.87
C MET A 20 -24.19 -13.10 -21.08
N THR A 21 -23.24 -12.45 -21.73
CA THR A 21 -21.93 -13.07 -21.99
C THR A 21 -21.17 -13.24 -20.67
N ALA A 22 -20.35 -14.28 -20.55
CA ALA A 22 -19.53 -14.53 -19.35
C ALA A 22 -18.65 -13.32 -18.97
N THR A 23 -18.31 -12.47 -19.93
CA THR A 23 -17.56 -11.22 -19.76
C THR A 23 -18.37 -10.10 -19.07
N GLU A 24 -19.69 -10.11 -19.16
CA GLU A 24 -20.57 -9.13 -18.51
C GLU A 24 -20.93 -9.54 -17.07
N MET A 25 -20.89 -10.84 -16.76
CA MET A 25 -21.06 -11.36 -15.39
C MET A 25 -19.87 -11.06 -14.47
N GLU A 26 -18.67 -10.81 -15.02
CA GLU A 26 -17.47 -10.47 -14.24
C GLU A 26 -17.42 -8.99 -13.83
N ALA A 27 -18.21 -8.12 -14.46
CA ALA A 27 -18.19 -6.68 -14.24
C ALA A 27 -19.20 -6.18 -13.16
N ASP A 28 -20.08 -7.05 -12.66
CA ASP A 28 -21.20 -6.67 -11.78
C ASP A 28 -20.94 -6.90 -10.27
N ASN A 29 -19.72 -7.27 -9.88
CA ASN A 29 -19.39 -7.61 -8.49
C ASN A 29 -18.52 -6.58 -7.75
N ALA A 30 -18.32 -5.39 -8.33
CA ALA A 30 -17.79 -4.26 -7.56
C ALA A 30 -18.98 -3.49 -6.97
N ASP A 31 -19.40 -3.90 -5.77
CA ASP A 31 -20.28 -3.08 -4.92
C ASP A 31 -19.66 -1.68 -4.76
N ASP A 32 -20.48 -0.65 -4.48
CA ASP A 32 -20.06 0.77 -4.34
C ASP A 32 -18.98 0.98 -3.25
N THR A 33 -18.65 -0.09 -2.51
CA THR A 33 -17.57 -0.21 -1.54
C THR A 33 -16.17 -0.20 -2.16
N GLY A 34 -16.00 -0.61 -3.43
CA GLY A 34 -14.69 -0.76 -4.09
C GLY A 34 -13.92 -2.02 -3.66
N LEU A 35 -14.62 -2.98 -3.05
CA LEU A 35 -14.14 -4.34 -2.79
C LEU A 35 -14.50 -5.28 -3.94
N VAL A 36 -13.68 -6.30 -4.13
CA VAL A 36 -13.88 -7.43 -5.03
C VAL A 36 -13.77 -8.71 -4.22
N VAL A 37 -14.76 -9.58 -4.36
CA VAL A 37 -14.74 -10.93 -3.78
C VAL A 37 -14.02 -11.86 -4.74
N GLY A 38 -12.92 -12.46 -4.30
CA GLY A 38 -12.18 -13.45 -5.09
C GLY A 38 -12.88 -14.80 -5.16
N GLU A 39 -12.38 -15.71 -5.99
CA GLU A 39 -12.84 -17.11 -6.07
C GLU A 39 -12.70 -17.87 -4.74
N ASP A 40 -11.81 -17.40 -3.87
CA ASP A 40 -11.60 -17.89 -2.50
C ASP A 40 -12.64 -17.37 -1.49
N GLY A 41 -13.59 -16.55 -1.94
CA GLY A 41 -14.61 -15.93 -1.09
C GLY A 41 -14.11 -14.76 -0.25
N LEU A 42 -12.86 -14.32 -0.43
CA LEU A 42 -12.26 -13.24 0.37
C LEU A 42 -12.40 -11.89 -0.34
N ALA A 43 -12.98 -10.91 0.37
CA ALA A 43 -13.13 -9.54 -0.11
C ALA A 43 -11.83 -8.74 0.03
N ARG A 44 -11.41 -8.08 -1.06
CA ARG A 44 -10.18 -7.29 -1.16
C ARG A 44 -10.42 -6.01 -1.96
N PRO A 45 -9.69 -4.91 -1.73
CA PRO A 45 -9.79 -3.73 -2.57
C PRO A 45 -9.23 -4.02 -3.98
N MET A 46 -9.76 -3.34 -4.99
CA MET A 46 -9.34 -3.48 -6.40
C MET A 46 -7.81 -3.46 -6.62
N TRP A 47 -7.08 -2.64 -5.87
CA TRP A 47 -5.63 -2.55 -6.03
C TRP A 47 -4.89 -3.82 -5.56
N ALA A 48 -5.48 -4.56 -4.62
CA ALA A 48 -4.93 -5.82 -4.10
C ALA A 48 -5.26 -7.01 -5.01
N THR A 49 -6.26 -6.89 -5.89
CA THR A 49 -6.62 -7.96 -6.83
C THR A 49 -5.90 -7.88 -8.17
N ALA A 50 -5.12 -6.82 -8.39
CA ALA A 50 -4.47 -6.52 -9.68
C ALA A 50 -3.53 -7.63 -10.19
N ASP A 51 -2.80 -8.31 -9.31
CA ASP A 51 -2.01 -9.51 -9.62
C ASP A 51 -1.75 -10.35 -8.34
N GLU A 52 -1.14 -11.52 -8.52
CA GLU A 52 -0.81 -12.45 -7.43
C GLU A 52 0.13 -11.82 -6.38
N LEU A 53 1.13 -11.04 -6.81
CA LEU A 53 2.08 -10.39 -5.92
C LEU A 53 1.39 -9.36 -5.01
N MET A 54 0.50 -8.55 -5.57
CA MET A 54 -0.25 -7.55 -4.80
C MET A 54 -1.25 -8.20 -3.85
N ARG A 55 -1.84 -9.33 -4.26
CA ARG A 55 -2.76 -10.12 -3.43
C ARG A 55 -2.05 -10.73 -2.25
N GLU A 56 -0.93 -11.43 -2.48
CA GLU A 56 -0.11 -12.01 -1.42
C GLU A 56 0.37 -10.94 -0.44
N TYR A 57 0.82 -9.80 -0.96
CA TYR A 57 1.24 -8.67 -0.14
C TYR A 57 0.12 -8.13 0.75
N TYR A 58 -1.11 -7.99 0.23
CA TYR A 58 -2.28 -7.58 1.01
C TYR A 58 -2.67 -8.60 2.08
N ASP A 59 -2.68 -9.88 1.70
CA ASP A 59 -3.18 -10.96 2.54
C ASP A 59 -2.23 -11.32 3.67
N THR A 60 -0.93 -11.05 3.51
CA THR A 60 0.10 -11.55 4.43
C THR A 60 0.95 -10.46 5.08
N GLU A 61 1.11 -9.29 4.45
CA GLU A 61 2.06 -8.26 4.90
C GLU A 61 1.42 -6.92 5.23
N TRP A 62 0.59 -6.35 4.34
CA TRP A 62 0.08 -4.99 4.51
C TRP A 62 -0.84 -4.89 5.73
N GLY A 63 -0.59 -3.88 6.56
CA GLY A 63 -1.35 -3.68 7.80
C GLY A 63 -0.97 -4.62 8.94
N MET A 64 0.00 -5.52 8.75
CA MET A 64 0.50 -6.36 9.82
C MET A 64 1.59 -5.67 10.63
N PRO A 65 1.64 -5.86 11.97
CA PRO A 65 2.59 -5.16 12.80
C PRO A 65 4.04 -5.51 12.49
N VAL A 66 4.82 -4.53 12.02
CA VAL A 66 6.28 -4.64 11.92
C VAL A 66 6.92 -3.89 13.09
N ARG A 67 7.64 -4.61 13.97
CA ARG A 67 8.11 -4.10 15.27
C ARG A 67 9.62 -4.11 15.44
N ASP A 68 10.36 -4.71 14.51
CA ASP A 68 11.82 -4.72 14.51
C ASP A 68 12.41 -3.56 13.70
N GLU A 69 13.65 -3.19 14.01
CA GLU A 69 14.32 -2.04 13.39
C GLU A 69 14.57 -2.25 11.89
N THR A 70 15.05 -3.43 11.50
CA THR A 70 15.35 -3.78 10.10
C THR A 70 14.10 -3.71 9.23
N GLY A 71 13.00 -4.33 9.66
CA GLY A 71 11.73 -4.31 8.94
C GLY A 71 11.15 -2.90 8.79
N LEU A 72 11.23 -2.07 9.83
CA LEU A 72 10.78 -0.68 9.75
C LEU A 72 11.68 0.20 8.88
N PHE A 73 13.00 0.00 8.95
CA PHE A 73 13.93 0.73 8.11
C PHE A 73 13.78 0.34 6.62
N GLU A 74 13.62 -0.95 6.33
CA GLU A 74 13.25 -1.44 4.99
C GLU A 74 11.97 -0.74 4.52
N ARG A 75 10.88 -0.83 5.30
CA ARG A 75 9.59 -0.29 4.89
C ARG A 75 9.64 1.22 4.66
N LEU A 76 10.22 1.97 5.59
CA LEU A 76 10.39 3.43 5.48
C LEU A 76 11.14 3.80 4.20
N SER A 77 12.19 3.05 3.86
CA SER A 77 12.99 3.28 2.66
C SER A 77 12.20 2.98 1.39
N LEU A 78 11.46 1.86 1.34
CA LEU A 78 10.64 1.50 0.18
C LEU A 78 9.50 2.49 -0.07
N GLU A 79 8.87 3.04 0.99
CA GLU A 79 7.87 4.10 0.86
C GLU A 79 8.48 5.39 0.25
N ALA A 80 9.73 5.72 0.60
CA ALA A 80 10.44 6.82 -0.04
C ALA A 80 10.69 6.55 -1.54
N PHE A 81 10.94 5.30 -1.93
CA PHE A 81 11.11 4.92 -3.33
C PHE A 81 9.82 4.96 -4.16
N GLN A 82 8.65 4.81 -3.53
CA GLN A 82 7.36 4.78 -4.21
C GLN A 82 6.95 6.10 -4.89
N SER A 83 7.46 7.26 -4.45
CA SER A 83 7.09 8.56 -5.04
C SER A 83 7.24 8.60 -6.57
N GLY A 84 6.11 8.72 -7.28
CA GLY A 84 6.03 8.74 -8.76
C GLY A 84 5.89 7.38 -9.44
N LEU A 85 5.68 6.30 -8.68
CA LEU A 85 5.57 4.92 -9.17
C LEU A 85 4.40 4.19 -8.52
N SER A 86 3.96 3.08 -9.12
CA SER A 86 3.05 2.15 -8.46
C SER A 86 3.76 1.36 -7.36
N TRP A 87 3.03 1.00 -6.29
CA TRP A 87 3.58 0.15 -5.24
C TRP A 87 4.05 -1.21 -5.77
N ALA A 88 3.30 -1.81 -6.71
CA ALA A 88 3.70 -3.04 -7.41
C ALA A 88 5.09 -2.95 -8.05
N THR A 89 5.46 -1.78 -8.61
CA THR A 89 6.81 -1.56 -9.17
C THR A 89 7.89 -1.64 -8.10
N VAL A 90 7.64 -1.06 -6.93
CA VAL A 90 8.58 -1.12 -5.79
C VAL A 90 8.67 -2.53 -5.25
N LEU A 91 7.53 -3.19 -5.05
CA LEU A 91 7.43 -4.51 -4.47
C LEU A 91 8.13 -5.58 -5.33
N ARG A 92 7.97 -5.55 -6.66
CA ARG A 92 8.72 -6.44 -7.58
C ARG A 92 10.24 -6.27 -7.48
N LYS A 93 10.71 -5.08 -7.11
CA LYS A 93 12.13 -4.76 -6.96
C LYS A 93 12.65 -4.99 -5.53
N ARG A 94 11.77 -5.27 -4.55
CA ARG A 94 12.14 -5.42 -3.13
C ARG A 94 13.25 -6.46 -2.89
N PRO A 95 13.27 -7.64 -3.54
CA PRO A 95 14.40 -8.58 -3.40
C PRO A 95 15.74 -7.97 -3.81
N ALA A 96 15.79 -7.26 -4.95
CA ALA A 96 17.00 -6.57 -5.39
C ALA A 96 17.39 -5.42 -4.45
N PHE A 97 16.43 -4.69 -3.90
CA PHE A 97 16.70 -3.68 -2.87
C PHE A 97 17.33 -4.29 -1.63
N ARG A 98 16.80 -5.41 -1.13
CA ARG A 98 17.38 -6.13 0.02
C ARG A 98 18.83 -6.52 -0.25
N GLU A 99 19.12 -7.13 -1.39
CA GLU A 99 20.51 -7.47 -1.75
C GLU A 99 21.40 -6.22 -1.79
N ALA A 100 20.95 -5.18 -2.49
CA ALA A 100 21.75 -4.00 -2.76
C ALA A 100 22.02 -3.12 -1.52
N PHE A 101 21.09 -3.12 -0.56
CA PHE A 101 21.17 -2.41 0.71
C PHE A 101 21.44 -3.34 1.88
N ALA A 102 22.18 -4.45 1.66
CA ALA A 102 22.67 -5.33 2.73
C ALA A 102 21.58 -5.80 3.72
N GLY A 103 20.44 -6.24 3.19
CA GLY A 103 19.28 -6.68 3.97
C GLY A 103 18.59 -5.56 4.75
N PHE A 104 18.86 -4.30 4.42
CA PHE A 104 18.47 -3.13 5.23
C PHE A 104 19.02 -3.20 6.67
N ASP A 105 20.21 -3.77 6.85
CA ASP A 105 20.94 -3.58 8.10
C ASP A 105 21.39 -2.12 8.21
N ALA A 106 20.88 -1.40 9.23
CA ALA A 106 21.10 0.03 9.36
C ALA A 106 22.58 0.37 9.61
N ASP A 107 23.34 -0.49 10.29
CA ASP A 107 24.77 -0.27 10.52
C ASP A 107 25.55 -0.39 9.21
N ALA A 108 25.32 -1.46 8.44
CA ALA A 108 25.96 -1.69 7.15
C ALA A 108 25.62 -0.59 6.14
N VAL A 109 24.35 -0.20 6.01
CA VAL A 109 23.94 0.85 5.08
C VAL A 109 24.46 2.22 5.52
N ALA A 110 24.61 2.46 6.82
CA ALA A 110 25.16 3.73 7.33
C ALA A 110 26.63 3.95 6.91
N THR A 111 27.39 2.88 6.66
CA THR A 111 28.78 2.98 6.18
C THR A 111 28.92 3.20 4.68
N PHE A 112 27.83 3.12 3.91
CA PHE A 112 27.89 3.32 2.46
C PHE A 112 28.42 4.71 2.10
N ASP A 113 29.21 4.77 1.03
CA ASP A 113 29.87 5.98 0.55
C ASP A 113 29.45 6.37 -0.88
N ASP A 114 30.20 7.27 -1.51
CA ASP A 114 29.96 7.72 -2.88
C ASP A 114 30.18 6.60 -3.92
N GLY A 115 31.08 5.66 -3.62
CA GLY A 115 31.32 4.46 -4.41
C GLY A 115 30.10 3.54 -4.40
N ASP A 116 29.53 3.29 -3.21
CA ASP A 116 28.28 2.54 -3.09
C ASP A 116 27.13 3.23 -3.80
N THR A 117 27.01 4.56 -3.67
CA THR A 117 25.98 5.32 -4.39
C THR A 117 26.12 5.15 -5.90
N THR A 118 27.35 5.18 -6.42
CA THR A 118 27.64 4.97 -7.85
C THR A 118 27.30 3.54 -8.29
N ARG A 119 27.67 2.53 -7.49
CA ARG A 119 27.32 1.12 -7.72
C ARG A 119 25.80 0.92 -7.77
N LEU A 120 25.07 1.48 -6.81
CA LEU A 120 23.60 1.38 -6.74
C LEU A 120 22.91 2.08 -7.91
N LEU A 121 23.45 3.20 -8.39
CA LEU A 121 22.95 3.88 -9.58
C LEU A 121 23.19 3.12 -10.87
N ALA A 122 24.19 2.24 -10.92
CA ALA A 122 24.45 1.39 -12.06
C ALA A 122 23.54 0.14 -12.10
N ASP A 123 22.97 -0.29 -10.97
CA ASP A 123 22.12 -1.49 -10.90
C ASP A 123 20.72 -1.23 -11.50
N ALA A 124 20.47 -1.79 -12.68
CA ALA A 124 19.20 -1.67 -13.39
C ALA A 124 18.03 -2.41 -12.71
N ARG A 125 18.32 -3.32 -11.76
CA ARG A 125 17.29 -4.01 -10.98
C ARG A 125 16.62 -3.06 -9.98
N LEU A 126 17.28 -1.97 -9.59
CA LEU A 126 16.77 -0.97 -8.66
C LEU A 126 15.97 0.14 -9.36
N ILE A 127 15.45 1.07 -8.56
CA ILE A 127 14.96 2.37 -9.03
C ILE A 127 16.15 3.34 -8.95
N ARG A 128 16.74 3.67 -10.10
CA ARG A 128 17.98 4.47 -10.23
C ARG A 128 17.73 5.96 -9.99
N ASN A 129 17.42 6.32 -8.74
CA ASN A 129 17.21 7.69 -8.31
C ASN A 129 18.24 8.06 -7.24
N ARG A 130 19.20 8.91 -7.62
CA ARG A 130 20.32 9.32 -6.76
C ARG A 130 19.85 9.87 -5.41
N ARG A 131 18.90 10.80 -5.42
CA ARG A 131 18.39 11.45 -4.20
C ARG A 131 17.75 10.47 -3.23
N LYS A 132 17.03 9.46 -3.73
CA LYS A 132 16.38 8.43 -2.90
C LYS A 132 17.38 7.41 -2.34
N ILE A 133 18.42 7.08 -3.11
CA ILE A 133 19.54 6.25 -2.64
C ILE A 133 20.30 6.97 -1.50
N GLU A 134 20.72 8.21 -1.74
CA GLU A 134 21.40 9.04 -0.73
C GLU A 134 20.52 9.27 0.52
N ALA A 135 19.21 9.42 0.33
CA ALA A 135 18.25 9.49 1.42
C ALA A 135 18.21 8.21 2.25
N THR A 136 18.25 7.04 1.62
CA THR A 136 18.27 5.74 2.31
C THR A 136 19.52 5.60 3.17
N ILE A 137 20.69 5.98 2.65
CA ILE A 137 21.96 6.00 3.39
C ILE A 137 21.90 7.01 4.55
N THR A 138 21.36 8.21 4.31
CA THR A 138 21.16 9.23 5.36
C THR A 138 20.24 8.73 6.47
N ASN A 139 19.16 8.05 6.10
CA ASN A 139 18.17 7.49 7.01
C ASN A 139 18.75 6.31 7.81
N ALA A 140 19.66 5.51 7.24
CA ALA A 140 20.38 4.48 7.97
C ALA A 140 21.23 5.10 9.10
N ARG A 141 22.00 6.14 8.79
CA ARG A 141 22.79 6.89 9.78
C ARG A 141 21.91 7.51 10.87
N ALA A 142 20.73 8.02 10.50
CA ALA A 142 19.76 8.55 11.46
C ALA A 142 19.15 7.45 12.34
N THR A 143 18.86 6.27 11.76
CA THR A 143 18.37 5.08 12.47
C THR A 143 19.36 4.64 13.55
N VAL A 144 20.64 4.51 13.20
CA VAL A 144 21.70 4.15 14.16
C VAL A 144 21.79 5.16 15.32
N ARG A 145 21.77 6.47 15.02
CA ARG A 145 21.78 7.52 16.08
C ARG A 145 20.54 7.47 16.96
N LEU A 146 19.37 7.14 16.39
CA LEU A 146 18.10 7.12 17.12
C LEU A 146 18.05 6.03 18.20
N ARG A 147 18.94 5.02 18.14
CA ARG A 147 19.09 4.00 19.19
C ARG A 147 19.38 4.60 20.56
N GLU A 148 20.11 5.72 20.62
CA GLU A 148 20.36 6.46 21.87
C GLU A 148 19.08 7.02 22.52
N LYS A 149 17.99 7.11 21.73
CA LYS A 149 16.67 7.62 22.15
C LYS A 149 15.60 6.53 22.16
N GLY A 150 15.99 5.26 22.21
CA GLY A 150 15.07 4.12 22.26
C GLY A 150 14.82 3.43 20.91
N GLY A 151 15.50 3.83 19.84
CA GLY A 151 15.51 3.13 18.55
C GLY A 151 14.32 3.47 17.64
N LEU A 152 14.45 3.08 16.37
CA LEU A 152 13.48 3.42 15.34
C LEU A 152 12.10 2.82 15.60
N ALA A 153 12.05 1.57 16.06
CA ALA A 153 10.79 0.87 16.26
C ALA A 153 9.92 1.51 17.31
N GLY A 154 10.45 1.72 18.52
CA GLY A 154 9.73 2.42 19.58
C GLY A 154 9.34 3.83 19.17
N PHE A 155 10.24 4.54 18.48
CA PHE A 155 9.99 5.90 18.01
C PHE A 155 8.83 5.99 17.01
N ILE A 156 8.78 5.14 15.98
CA ILE A 156 7.68 5.18 15.01
C ILE A 156 6.37 4.76 15.67
N TRP A 157 6.38 3.67 16.45
CA TRP A 157 5.17 3.15 17.09
C TRP A 157 4.61 4.05 18.19
N SER A 158 5.41 4.97 18.75
CA SER A 158 4.89 5.96 19.70
C SER A 158 3.94 6.98 19.07
N PHE A 159 3.84 7.03 17.74
CA PHE A 159 2.89 7.88 17.00
C PHE A 159 1.59 7.14 16.64
N ARG A 160 1.35 5.95 17.19
CA ARG A 160 0.06 5.28 17.01
C ARG A 160 -1.07 6.18 17.53
N PRO A 161 -2.13 6.42 16.75
CA PRO A 161 -3.28 7.17 17.22
C PRO A 161 -4.03 6.39 18.32
N ASP A 162 -4.97 7.06 18.98
CA ASP A 162 -5.90 6.40 19.92
C ASP A 162 -7.01 5.62 19.20
N GLN A 163 -7.29 6.01 17.94
CA GLN A 163 -8.32 5.40 17.09
C GLN A 163 -7.80 5.25 15.66
N THR A 164 -8.33 4.26 14.95
CA THR A 164 -8.06 4.06 13.52
C THR A 164 -9.27 4.45 12.67
N PRO A 165 -9.07 4.93 11.43
CA PRO A 165 -10.18 5.13 10.50
C PRO A 165 -10.99 3.85 10.28
N THR A 166 -12.29 3.99 9.99
CA THR A 166 -13.18 2.88 9.67
C THR A 166 -13.80 3.06 8.27
N PRO A 167 -12.99 3.10 7.20
CA PRO A 167 -13.48 3.42 5.86
C PRO A 167 -14.37 2.29 5.32
N ARG A 168 -15.50 2.64 4.73
CA ARG A 168 -16.38 1.73 3.98
C ARG A 168 -16.03 1.70 2.49
N THR A 169 -15.46 2.80 1.99
CA THR A 169 -15.05 2.93 0.58
C THR A 169 -13.61 3.41 0.48
N ILE A 170 -12.96 3.18 -0.67
CA ILE A 170 -11.60 3.67 -0.94
C ILE A 170 -11.51 5.19 -0.85
N ALA A 171 -12.57 5.91 -1.21
CA ALA A 171 -12.61 7.37 -1.15
C ALA A 171 -12.56 7.93 0.29
N GLU A 172 -12.94 7.13 1.27
CA GLU A 172 -12.89 7.49 2.69
C GLU A 172 -11.51 7.28 3.32
N VAL A 173 -10.59 6.57 2.63
CA VAL A 173 -9.24 6.33 3.13
C VAL A 173 -8.45 7.65 3.10
N PRO A 174 -8.00 8.18 4.26
CA PRO A 174 -7.28 9.43 4.29
C PRO A 174 -5.88 9.27 3.67
N SER A 175 -5.32 10.35 3.12
CA SER A 175 -3.93 10.34 2.60
C SER A 175 -2.90 10.83 3.61
N ARG A 176 -3.35 11.25 4.80
CA ARG A 176 -2.54 11.75 5.92
C ARG A 176 -3.38 11.79 7.20
N SER A 177 -2.72 11.82 8.36
CA SER A 177 -3.35 12.06 9.66
C SER A 177 -2.55 13.09 10.48
N PRO A 178 -3.09 13.62 11.59
CA PRO A 178 -2.32 14.43 12.53
C PRO A 178 -1.02 13.74 13.00
N GLU A 179 -1.10 12.43 13.26
CA GLU A 179 0.00 11.59 13.70
C GLU A 179 1.05 11.41 12.60
N SER A 180 0.64 11.20 11.35
CA SER A 180 1.60 11.08 10.24
C SER A 180 2.33 12.39 9.96
N VAL A 181 1.66 13.54 10.17
CA VAL A 181 2.29 14.87 10.13
C VAL A 181 3.30 15.03 11.27
N ALA A 182 2.92 14.62 12.50
CA ALA A 182 3.78 14.67 13.67
C ALA A 182 5.01 13.76 13.51
N LEU A 183 4.83 12.53 13.06
CA LEU A 183 5.89 11.55 12.77
C LEU A 183 6.86 12.09 11.72
N SER A 184 6.35 12.62 10.59
CA SER A 184 7.18 13.27 9.55
C SER A 184 8.05 14.40 10.15
N LYS A 185 7.46 15.25 11.00
CA LYS A 185 8.19 16.36 11.63
C LYS A 185 9.25 15.84 12.61
N ALA A 186 8.92 14.81 13.38
CA ALA A 186 9.81 14.22 14.37
C ALA A 186 10.99 13.51 13.70
N LEU A 187 10.75 12.66 12.70
CA LEU A 187 11.82 12.01 11.93
C LEU A 187 12.75 13.01 11.25
N LYS A 188 12.22 14.12 10.69
CA LYS A 188 13.06 15.19 10.12
C LYS A 188 13.99 15.82 11.15
N LYS A 189 13.55 15.98 12.40
CA LYS A 189 14.40 16.50 13.48
C LYS A 189 15.51 15.52 13.85
N GLU A 190 15.28 14.22 13.68
CA GLU A 190 16.27 13.16 13.88
C GLU A 190 17.20 12.98 12.66
N GLY A 191 17.00 13.78 11.60
CA GLY A 191 17.85 13.81 10.41
C GLY A 191 17.39 12.90 9.28
N PHE A 192 16.18 12.32 9.35
CA PHE A 192 15.62 11.56 8.25
C PHE A 192 15.17 12.48 7.10
N THR A 193 15.27 11.97 5.87
CA THR A 193 14.87 12.63 4.63
C THR A 193 13.90 11.77 3.83
N PHE A 194 13.15 12.38 2.90
CA PHE A 194 12.05 11.73 2.16
C PHE A 194 10.90 11.19 3.04
N VAL A 195 10.80 11.65 4.29
CA VAL A 195 9.76 11.29 5.25
C VAL A 195 8.62 12.32 5.28
N GLY A 196 7.91 12.50 4.16
CA GLY A 196 6.77 13.43 4.06
C GLY A 196 5.51 12.89 4.75
N PRO A 197 4.53 13.73 5.16
CA PRO A 197 3.35 13.25 5.88
C PRO A 197 2.51 12.19 5.16
N LYS A 198 2.42 12.26 3.82
CA LYS A 198 1.74 11.22 3.01
C LYS A 198 2.50 9.90 3.04
N THR A 199 3.81 9.94 2.83
CA THR A 199 4.71 8.78 2.91
C THR A 199 4.68 8.14 4.30
N MET A 200 4.61 8.96 5.36
CA MET A 200 4.50 8.45 6.73
C MET A 200 3.13 7.86 7.02
N PHE A 201 2.06 8.36 6.42
CA PHE A 201 0.76 7.73 6.53
C PHE A 201 0.76 6.36 5.85
N ALA A 202 1.27 6.27 4.62
CA ALA A 202 1.45 4.99 3.92
C ALA A 202 2.31 3.99 4.71
N LEU A 203 3.39 4.46 5.35
CA LEU A 203 4.20 3.64 6.26
C LEU A 203 3.36 3.12 7.44
N MET A 204 2.61 4.00 8.10
CA MET A 204 1.76 3.65 9.25
C MET A 204 0.69 2.63 8.88
N GLU A 205 0.09 2.75 7.70
CA GLU A 205 -0.84 1.76 7.14
C GLU A 205 -0.10 0.43 6.91
N ALA A 206 1.01 0.46 6.17
CA ALA A 206 1.70 -0.74 5.77
C ALA A 206 2.23 -1.58 6.94
N VAL A 207 2.57 -0.95 8.07
CA VAL A 207 3.13 -1.62 9.26
C VAL A 207 2.12 -1.79 10.38
N GLY A 208 0.82 -1.57 10.12
CA GLY A 208 -0.25 -1.85 11.07
C GLY A 208 -0.37 -0.89 12.24
N ILE A 209 0.22 0.31 12.15
CA ILE A 209 0.00 1.38 13.12
C ILE A 209 -1.40 1.98 12.94
N VAL A 210 -1.86 2.06 11.69
CA VAL A 210 -3.23 2.44 11.33
C VAL A 210 -3.81 1.30 10.51
N ASP A 211 -5.03 0.89 10.84
CA ASP A 211 -5.81 -0.04 10.04
C ASP A 211 -6.75 0.75 9.12
N THR A 212 -6.44 0.76 7.83
CA THR A 212 -7.28 1.33 6.77
C THR A 212 -7.86 0.27 5.85
N HIS A 213 -7.84 -1.01 6.26
CA HIS A 213 -8.64 -2.02 5.59
C HIS A 213 -10.11 -1.56 5.62
N LEU A 214 -10.78 -1.64 4.47
CA LEU A 214 -12.20 -1.34 4.38
C LEU A 214 -12.97 -2.25 5.36
N VAL A 215 -14.04 -1.74 5.94
CA VAL A 215 -14.81 -2.43 7.00
C VAL A 215 -15.19 -3.86 6.60
N ASP A 216 -15.55 -4.08 5.33
CA ASP A 216 -15.97 -5.40 4.82
C ASP A 216 -14.81 -6.21 4.19
N SER A 217 -13.56 -5.76 4.31
CA SER A 217 -12.39 -6.54 3.89
C SER A 217 -12.12 -7.69 4.85
N HIS A 218 -11.71 -8.84 4.31
CA HIS A 218 -11.33 -10.01 5.10
C HIS A 218 -10.11 -9.79 6.03
N ARG A 219 -9.35 -8.71 5.81
CA ARG A 219 -8.16 -8.36 6.61
C ARG A 219 -8.42 -7.32 7.69
N ARG A 220 -9.63 -6.75 7.75
CA ARG A 220 -9.98 -5.76 8.77
C ARG A 220 -9.80 -6.34 10.19
N GLY A 221 -9.09 -5.63 11.06
CA GLY A 221 -8.83 -6.06 12.43
C GLY A 221 -7.87 -7.25 12.58
N SER A 222 -7.31 -7.77 11.48
CA SER A 222 -6.46 -8.99 11.51
C SER A 222 -5.11 -8.78 12.20
N SER A 223 -4.69 -7.53 12.38
CA SER A 223 -3.40 -7.17 13.01
C SER A 223 -3.33 -7.44 14.51
N GLY A 224 -4.48 -7.58 15.18
CA GLY A 224 -4.57 -7.64 16.64
C GLY A 224 -4.23 -6.33 17.37
N VAL A 225 -3.90 -5.25 16.65
CA VAL A 225 -3.70 -3.90 17.21
C VAL A 225 -5.01 -3.16 17.31
N TRP A 226 -5.89 -3.37 16.32
CA TRP A 226 -7.18 -2.71 16.19
C TRP A 226 -8.30 -3.75 16.17
N PRO A 227 -9.48 -3.44 16.73
CA PRO A 227 -10.65 -4.31 16.59
C PRO A 227 -11.10 -4.37 15.13
N GLY A 228 -11.68 -5.52 14.76
CA GLY A 228 -12.38 -5.73 13.48
C GLY A 228 -13.63 -4.87 13.38
#